data_AF-A0A6V7HWV4-F1
#
_entry.id   AF-A0A6V7HWV4-F1
#
_cell.length_a   1.000
_cell.length_b   1.000
_cell.length_c   1.000
_cell.angle_alpha   90.00
_cell.angle_beta   90.00
_cell.angle_gamma   90.00
#
_symmetry.space_group_name_H-M   'P 1'
#
loop_
_entity.id
_entity.type
_entity.pdbx_description
1 polymer ?
#
loop_
_entity_poly.entity_id
_entity_poly.type
_entity_poly.pdbx_seq_one_letter_code
_entity_poly.pdbx_strand_id
1 'polypeptide(L)'
;AESIGYPGVIHGLFPRGGADLVLHFYSTCNAELNKILKAEVEEVQKPPATEGAPPKVSKAPEVFVRDALEKRLRMVVPYKATWPQALGLLALPPNVPPALANLLTLVDDICYYAGDRSVD
;
A
#
# COMPACT_ATOMS: atom_id res chain seq x y z
N ALA A 1 22.06 -5.11 6.02
CA ALA A 1 23.15 -5.84 5.35
C ALA A 1 23.94 -6.65 6.38
N GLU A 2 24.54 -6.00 7.37
CA GLU A 2 25.32 -6.68 8.43
C GLU A 2 24.52 -7.72 9.21
N SER A 3 23.23 -7.46 9.49
CA SER A 3 22.33 -8.41 10.15
C SER A 3 22.12 -9.74 9.42
N ILE A 4 22.47 -9.81 8.13
CA ILE A 4 22.38 -11.02 7.30
C ILE A 4 23.76 -11.44 6.74
N GLY A 5 24.85 -10.99 7.39
CA GLY A 5 26.22 -11.42 7.07
C GLY A 5 26.92 -10.67 5.94
N TYR A 6 26.30 -9.61 5.40
CA TYR A 6 26.91 -8.77 4.37
C TYR A 6 27.69 -7.59 4.95
N PRO A 7 28.81 -7.15 4.34
CA PRO A 7 29.57 -6.00 4.83
C PRO A 7 28.80 -4.67 4.73
N GLY A 8 29.17 -3.69 5.57
CA GLY A 8 28.54 -2.37 5.58
C GLY A 8 28.65 -1.60 4.26
N VAL A 9 29.69 -1.84 3.46
CA VAL A 9 29.90 -1.18 2.14
C VAL A 9 28.79 -1.43 1.12
N ILE A 10 27.93 -2.43 1.34
CA ILE A 10 26.80 -2.74 0.44
C ILE A 10 25.76 -1.61 0.40
N HIS A 11 25.74 -0.69 1.36
CA HIS A 11 24.87 0.49 1.27
C HIS A 11 25.11 1.31 -0.02
N GLY A 12 26.31 1.24 -0.61
CA GLY A 12 26.64 1.87 -1.89
C GLY A 12 25.90 1.30 -3.11
N LEU A 13 25.22 0.15 -2.99
CA LEU A 13 24.35 -0.40 -4.06
C LEU A 13 23.04 0.37 -4.23
N PHE A 14 22.70 1.27 -3.30
CA PHE A 14 21.45 2.04 -3.30
C PHE A 14 21.75 3.50 -3.70
N PRO A 15 21.67 3.85 -4.99
CA PRO A 15 22.14 5.16 -5.49
C PRO A 15 21.36 6.34 -4.92
N ARG A 16 20.13 6.13 -4.41
CA ARG A 16 19.32 7.17 -3.76
C ARG A 16 19.35 7.05 -2.23
N GLY A 17 20.23 6.21 -1.69
CA GLY A 17 20.43 6.00 -0.26
C GLY A 17 19.12 5.71 0.47
N GLY A 18 18.82 6.50 1.50
CA GLY A 18 17.60 6.34 2.29
C GLY A 18 16.30 6.41 1.48
N ALA A 19 16.27 7.10 0.34
CA ALA A 19 15.07 7.17 -0.48
C ALA A 19 14.73 5.83 -1.14
N ASP A 20 15.72 5.00 -1.51
CA ASP A 20 15.48 3.64 -2.02
C ASP A 20 14.79 2.78 -0.96
N LEU A 21 15.19 2.92 0.31
CA LEU A 21 14.57 2.22 1.42
C LEU A 21 13.11 2.66 1.63
N VAL A 22 12.85 3.97 1.57
CA VAL A 22 11.49 4.50 1.72
C VAL A 22 10.60 4.05 0.56
N LEU A 23 11.10 4.08 -0.69
CA LEU A 23 10.38 3.60 -1.86
C LEU A 23 10.07 2.10 -1.77
N HIS A 24 11.02 1.30 -1.29
CA HIS A 24 10.82 -0.13 -1.05
C HIS A 24 9.76 -0.39 0.02
N PHE A 25 9.81 0.34 1.13
CA PHE A 25 8.77 0.25 2.16
C PHE A 25 7.39 0.62 1.61
N TYR A 26 7.31 1.72 0.85
CA TYR A 26 6.07 2.18 0.24
C TYR A 26 5.46 1.13 -0.69
N SER A 27 6.25 0.57 -1.61
CA SER A 27 5.77 -0.45 -2.56
C SER A 27 5.36 -1.74 -1.84
N THR A 28 6.09 -2.13 -0.78
CA THR A 28 5.72 -3.26 0.07
C THR A 28 4.36 -3.04 0.72
N CYS A 29 4.11 -1.85 1.31
CA CYS A 29 2.81 -1.52 1.89
C CYS A 29 1.67 -1.55 0.86
N ASN A 30 1.92 -1.06 -0.36
CA ASN A 30 0.92 -1.11 -1.43
C ASN A 30 0.60 -2.57 -1.81
N ALA A 31 1.62 -3.42 -1.97
CA ALA A 31 1.42 -4.83 -2.29
C ALA A 31 0.66 -5.57 -1.18
N GLU A 32 0.97 -5.30 0.09
CA GLU A 32 0.23 -5.86 1.22
C GLU A 32 -1.22 -5.36 1.27
N LEU A 33 -1.46 -4.07 1.00
CA LEU A 33 -2.83 -3.56 0.92
C LEU A 33 -3.60 -4.26 -0.20
N ASN A 34 -3.02 -4.40 -1.38
CA ASN A 34 -3.67 -5.07 -2.52
C ASN A 34 -4.09 -6.51 -2.17
N LYS A 35 -3.21 -7.28 -1.49
CA LYS A 35 -3.55 -8.61 -0.96
C LYS A 35 -4.75 -8.58 -0.01
N ILE A 36 -4.79 -7.61 0.91
CA ILE A 36 -5.89 -7.45 1.87
C ILE A 36 -7.20 -7.12 1.14
N LEU A 37 -7.20 -6.13 0.24
CA LEU A 37 -8.40 -5.71 -0.48
C LEU A 37 -8.92 -6.84 -1.39
N LYS A 38 -8.03 -7.55 -2.06
CA LYS A 38 -8.37 -8.74 -2.86
C LYS A 38 -9.08 -9.79 -2.01
N ALA A 39 -8.51 -10.15 -0.86
CA ALA A 39 -9.10 -11.13 0.04
C ALA A 39 -10.46 -10.67 0.56
N GLU A 40 -10.63 -9.38 0.91
CA GLU A 40 -11.92 -8.83 1.35
C GLU A 40 -13.00 -8.93 0.26
N VAL A 41 -12.65 -8.60 -0.99
CA VAL A 41 -13.59 -8.68 -2.13
C VAL A 41 -13.94 -10.13 -2.45
N GLU A 42 -12.95 -11.04 -2.48
CA GLU A 42 -13.18 -12.47 -2.67
C GLU A 42 -14.08 -13.06 -1.56
N GLU A 43 -13.88 -12.64 -0.31
CA GLU A 43 -14.69 -13.06 0.83
C GLU A 43 -16.16 -12.64 0.73
N VAL A 44 -16.43 -11.47 0.12
CA VAL A 44 -17.80 -11.00 -0.15
C VAL A 44 -18.44 -11.75 -1.31
N GLN A 45 -17.65 -12.15 -2.30
CA GLN A 45 -18.14 -12.90 -3.48
C GLN A 45 -18.37 -14.39 -3.20
N LYS A 46 -17.80 -14.95 -2.13
CA LYS A 46 -18.00 -16.36 -1.76
C LYS A 46 -19.48 -16.64 -1.42
N PRO A 47 -20.03 -17.79 -1.87
CA PRO A 47 -21.35 -18.21 -1.46
C PRO A 47 -21.41 -18.42 0.06
N PRO A 48 -22.57 -18.18 0.69
CA PRO A 48 -22.72 -18.36 2.13
C PRO A 48 -22.35 -19.80 2.55
N ALA A 49 -21.56 -19.92 3.62
CA ALA A 49 -21.09 -21.21 4.14
C ALA A 49 -22.23 -22.09 4.71
N THR A 50 -23.40 -21.50 4.95
CA THR A 50 -24.57 -22.16 5.52
C THR A 50 -25.77 -21.90 4.61
N GLU A 51 -26.48 -22.97 4.23
CA GLU A 51 -27.74 -22.85 3.50
C GLU A 51 -28.72 -21.97 4.29
N GLY A 52 -29.13 -20.83 3.72
CA GLY A 52 -30.05 -19.88 4.33
C GLY A 52 -29.43 -18.64 4.98
N ALA A 53 -28.10 -18.51 5.05
CA ALA A 53 -27.48 -17.26 5.50
C ALA A 53 -27.61 -16.16 4.42
N PRO A 54 -27.86 -14.90 4.80
CA PRO A 54 -27.94 -13.80 3.84
C PRO A 54 -26.59 -13.61 3.12
N PRO A 55 -26.60 -13.23 1.83
CA PRO A 55 -25.36 -12.94 1.10
C PRO A 55 -24.61 -11.79 1.77
N LYS A 56 -23.28 -11.88 1.80
CA LYS A 56 -22.44 -10.77 2.27
C LYS A 56 -22.64 -9.59 1.29
N VAL A 57 -23.00 -8.43 1.84
CA VAL A 57 -23.23 -7.23 1.04
C VAL A 57 -21.91 -6.45 0.92
N SER A 58 -21.59 -5.99 -0.28
CA SER A 58 -20.45 -5.10 -0.52
C SER A 58 -20.66 -3.77 0.21
N LYS A 59 -19.59 -3.23 0.80
CA LYS A 59 -19.61 -1.89 1.41
C LYS A 59 -19.92 -0.83 0.34
N ALA A 60 -20.48 0.30 0.78
CA ALA A 60 -20.56 1.48 -0.09
C ALA A 60 -19.13 1.96 -0.46
N PRO A 61 -18.90 2.48 -1.68
CA PRO A 61 -17.56 2.84 -2.15
C PRO A 61 -16.82 3.80 -1.22
N GLU A 62 -17.50 4.80 -0.67
CA GLU A 62 -16.92 5.78 0.26
C GLU A 62 -16.43 5.14 1.56
N VAL A 63 -17.15 4.14 2.06
CA VAL A 63 -16.77 3.36 3.25
C VAL A 63 -15.58 2.48 2.91
N PHE A 64 -15.58 1.85 1.72
CA PHE A 64 -14.47 1.02 1.27
C PHE A 64 -13.18 1.81 1.15
N VAL A 65 -13.21 2.97 0.48
CA VAL A 65 -12.04 3.86 0.30
C VAL A 65 -11.51 4.32 1.65
N ARG A 66 -12.39 4.78 2.56
CA ARG A 66 -12.00 5.19 3.91
C ARG A 66 -11.29 4.07 4.66
N ASP A 67 -11.86 2.87 4.67
CA ASP A 67 -11.29 1.72 5.36
C ASP A 67 -9.95 1.29 4.73
N ALA A 68 -9.82 1.35 3.40
CA ALA A 68 -8.57 1.05 2.69
C ALA A 68 -7.46 2.06 3.02
N LEU A 69 -7.79 3.35 3.03
CA LEU A 69 -6.85 4.41 3.43
C LEU A 69 -6.41 4.26 4.88
N GLU A 70 -7.33 3.96 5.79
CA GLU A 70 -7.00 3.73 7.20
C GLU A 70 -6.02 2.54 7.34
N LYS A 71 -6.31 1.40 6.70
CA LYS A 71 -5.40 0.24 6.69
C LYS A 71 -4.02 0.62 6.18
N ARG A 72 -3.95 1.36 5.06
CA ARG A 72 -2.69 1.80 4.45
C ARG A 72 -1.89 2.73 5.36
N LEU A 73 -2.55 3.66 6.04
CA LEU A 73 -1.93 4.61 6.97
C LEU A 73 -1.47 3.92 8.25
N ARG A 74 -2.19 2.90 8.74
CA ARG A 74 -1.79 2.11 9.91
C ARG A 74 -0.45 1.40 9.71
N MET A 75 -0.09 1.03 8.47
CA MET A 75 1.21 0.43 8.16
C MET A 75 2.40 1.36 8.48
N VAL A 76 2.18 2.68 8.51
CA VAL A 76 3.21 3.70 8.81
C VAL A 76 3.41 3.88 10.33
N VAL A 77 2.48 3.44 11.17
CA VAL A 77 2.50 3.67 12.62
C VAL A 77 3.83 3.29 13.29
N PRO A 78 4.48 2.15 12.99
CA PRO A 78 5.77 1.80 13.58
C PRO A 78 6.89 2.80 13.27
N TYR A 79 6.75 3.57 12.19
CA TYR A 79 7.75 4.51 11.68
C TYR A 79 7.30 5.98 11.78
N LYS A 80 6.23 6.26 12.53
CA LYS A 80 5.59 7.59 12.62
C LYS A 80 6.57 8.70 12.96
N ALA A 81 7.53 8.45 13.85
CA ALA A 81 8.53 9.44 14.28
C ALA A 81 9.48 9.89 13.16
N THR A 82 9.76 9.00 12.20
CA THR A 82 10.69 9.25 11.07
C THR A 82 9.96 9.45 9.74
N TRP A 83 8.63 9.32 9.72
CA TRP A 83 7.85 9.43 8.49
C TRP A 83 7.89 10.82 7.85
N PRO A 84 7.89 11.95 8.60
CA PRO A 84 8.07 13.27 7.98
C PRO A 84 9.38 13.39 7.19
N GLN A 85 10.47 12.84 7.70
CA GLN A 85 11.77 12.81 7.03
C GLN A 85 11.73 11.91 5.79
N ALA A 86 11.05 10.76 5.88
CA ALA A 86 10.83 9.87 4.74
C ALA A 86 10.05 10.58 3.61
N LEU A 87 8.99 11.32 3.95
CA LEU A 87 8.24 12.13 2.97
C LEU A 87 9.13 13.24 2.37
N GLY A 88 9.97 13.89 3.18
CA GLY A 88 10.95 14.86 2.70
C GLY A 88 11.90 14.26 1.66
N LEU A 89 12.38 13.02 1.87
CA LEU A 89 13.21 12.31 0.89
C LEU A 89 12.44 12.03 -0.42
N LEU A 90 11.19 11.58 -0.34
CA LEU A 90 10.36 11.29 -1.53
C LEU A 90 10.04 12.56 -2.34
N ALA A 91 9.94 13.71 -1.69
CA ALA A 91 9.65 14.99 -2.32
C ALA A 91 10.84 15.62 -3.06
N LEU A 92 12.04 15.05 -2.95
CA LEU A 92 13.22 15.55 -3.70
C LEU A 92 13.07 15.25 -5.20
N PRO A 93 13.54 16.15 -6.10
CA PRO A 93 13.39 15.99 -7.56
C PRO A 93 13.74 14.60 -8.13
N PRO A 94 14.86 13.93 -7.75
CA PRO A 94 15.18 12.60 -8.28
C PRO A 94 14.24 11.48 -7.80
N ASN A 95 13.49 11.72 -6.72
CA ASN A 95 12.65 10.73 -6.06
C ASN A 95 11.14 10.95 -6.34
N VAL A 96 10.74 12.14 -6.79
CA VAL A 96 9.35 12.46 -7.10
C VAL A 96 8.75 11.53 -8.15
N PRO A 97 9.39 11.26 -9.32
CA PRO A 97 8.79 10.38 -10.33
C PRO A 97 8.44 8.97 -9.80
N PRO A 98 9.35 8.22 -9.15
CA PRO A 98 9.00 6.91 -8.61
C PRO A 98 8.05 6.99 -7.39
N ALA A 99 8.13 8.04 -6.57
CA ALA A 99 7.21 8.23 -5.45
C ALA A 99 5.77 8.47 -5.93
N LEU A 100 5.61 9.30 -6.98
CA LEU A 100 4.32 9.60 -7.57
C LEU A 100 3.74 8.38 -8.28
N ALA A 101 4.55 7.61 -9.01
CA ALA A 101 4.11 6.34 -9.60
C ALA A 101 3.55 5.39 -8.53
N ASN A 102 4.26 5.22 -7.40
CA ASN A 102 3.79 4.41 -6.28
C ASN A 102 2.47 4.94 -5.66
N LEU A 103 2.29 6.26 -5.59
CA LEU A 103 1.05 6.86 -5.10
C LEU A 103 -0.12 6.63 -6.06
N LEU A 104 0.10 6.82 -7.36
CA LEU A 104 -0.93 6.61 -8.37
C LEU A 104 -1.38 5.14 -8.42
N THR A 105 -0.44 4.18 -8.40
CA THR A 105 -0.77 2.75 -8.32
C THR A 105 -1.59 2.41 -7.07
N LEU A 106 -1.30 3.04 -5.93
CA LEU A 106 -2.10 2.86 -4.71
C LEU A 106 -3.54 3.37 -4.90
N VAL A 107 -3.71 4.54 -5.51
CA VAL A 107 -5.04 5.12 -5.76
C VAL A 107 -5.81 4.24 -6.74
N ASP A 108 -5.18 3.83 -7.84
CA ASP A 108 -5.78 2.95 -8.84
C ASP A 108 -6.24 1.62 -8.23
N ASP A 109 -5.40 0.98 -7.41
CA ASP A 109 -5.74 -0.26 -6.70
C ASP A 109 -6.94 -0.08 -5.76
N ILE A 110 -6.98 1.02 -4.99
CA ILE A 110 -8.10 1.30 -4.08
C ILE A 110 -9.39 1.52 -4.87
N CYS A 111 -9.36 2.31 -5.94
CA CYS A 111 -10.53 2.57 -6.79
C CYS A 111 -11.03 1.28 -7.45
N TYR A 112 -10.12 0.46 -7.99
CA TYR A 112 -10.44 -0.83 -8.59
C TYR A 112 -11.23 -1.73 -7.63
N TYR A 113 -10.75 -1.89 -6.39
CA TYR A 113 -11.45 -2.74 -5.41
C TYR A 113 -12.67 -2.08 -4.77
N ALA A 114 -12.79 -0.74 -4.80
CA ALA A 114 -13.99 -0.02 -4.39
C ALA A 114 -15.19 -0.26 -5.32
N GLY A 115 -14.95 -0.90 -6.47
CA GLY A 115 -15.97 -1.19 -7.47
C GLY A 115 -16.11 -0.11 -8.52
N ASP A 116 -15.16 0.85 -8.58
CA ASP A 116 -15.09 1.77 -9.71
C ASP A 116 -14.72 0.98 -10.97
N ARG A 117 -15.69 0.87 -11.89
CA ARG A 117 -15.55 0.27 -13.21
C ARG A 117 -15.68 1.32 -14.32
N SER A 118 -15.75 2.60 -13.95
CA SER A 118 -15.95 3.72 -14.88
C SER A 118 -14.65 4.46 -15.15
N VAL A 119 -14.53 4.97 -16.37
CA VAL A 119 -13.57 6.01 -16.76
C VAL A 119 -14.36 7.30 -16.94
N ASP A 120 -14.90 7.85 -15.84
CA ASP A 120 -15.67 9.11 -15.90
C ASP A 120 -14.73 10.33 -16.04
#